data_AF-A0A7C6PHK4-F1
#
_entry.id   AF-A0A7C6PHK4-F1
#
_cell.length_a   1.000
_cell.length_b   1.000
_cell.length_c   1.000
_cell.angle_alpha   90.00
_cell.angle_beta   90.00
_cell.angle_gamma   90.00
#
_symmetry.space_group_name_H-M   'P 1'
#
loop_
_entity.id
_entity.type
_entity.pdbx_description
1 polymer ?
#
loop_
_entity_poly.entity_id
_entity_poly.type
_entity_poly.pdbx_seq_one_letter_code
_entity_poly.pdbx_strand_id
1 'polypeptide(L)'
;MPLLANEIQPGAVAILDGSTLQNDAAVHSPDHQGTVRSGPFVCIQVKDGQCTWLHLTGQRKGNLRLELKPEWKVDGSPLWQAKDQFINDARKPFFGPIASFVNAGSNELPHQPHKRPIVSSAGVAAVIAEAQKYGVQLL
;
A
#
# COMPACT_ATOMS: atom_id res chain seq x y z
N MET A 1 5.13 -10.74 11.15
CA MET A 1 4.50 -11.82 10.41
C MET A 1 4.79 -11.45 8.99
N PRO A 2 5.76 -12.14 8.38
CA PRO A 2 6.12 -11.90 6.99
C PRO A 2 4.86 -11.84 6.13
N LEU A 3 4.81 -10.92 5.18
CA LEU A 3 3.73 -10.87 4.20
C LEU A 3 3.72 -12.17 3.39
N LEU A 4 2.60 -12.89 3.39
CA LEU A 4 2.44 -14.11 2.60
C LEU A 4 1.71 -13.83 1.28
N ALA A 5 1.99 -14.62 0.25
CA ALA A 5 1.40 -14.45 -1.07
C ALA A 5 -0.14 -14.51 -1.05
N ASN A 6 -0.73 -15.37 -0.21
CA ASN A 6 -2.17 -15.49 -0.05
C ASN A 6 -2.82 -14.34 0.75
N GLU A 7 -2.02 -13.47 1.38
CA GLU A 7 -2.51 -12.26 2.04
C GLU A 7 -2.52 -11.05 1.09
N ILE A 8 -1.88 -11.15 -0.07
CA ILE A 8 -1.87 -10.08 -1.07
C ILE A 8 -3.18 -10.09 -1.84
N GLN A 9 -4.04 -9.15 -1.47
CA GLN A 9 -5.34 -8.90 -2.09
C GLN A 9 -5.63 -7.39 -2.07
N PRO A 10 -6.53 -6.87 -2.93
CA PRO A 10 -6.96 -5.48 -2.85
C PRO A 10 -7.43 -5.13 -1.43
N GLY A 11 -6.89 -4.04 -0.90
CA GLY A 11 -7.12 -3.56 0.46
C GLY A 11 -6.04 -3.98 1.46
N ALA A 12 -5.25 -5.02 1.20
CA ALA A 12 -4.24 -5.47 2.16
C ALA A 12 -3.23 -4.36 2.48
N VAL A 13 -2.94 -4.17 3.77
CA VAL A 13 -1.89 -3.26 4.23
C VAL A 13 -0.72 -4.07 4.78
N ALA A 14 0.49 -3.69 4.38
CA ALA A 14 1.72 -4.33 4.83
C ALA A 14 2.82 -3.30 5.08
N ILE A 15 3.69 -3.57 6.04
CA ILE A 15 4.94 -2.84 6.18
C ILE A 15 5.95 -3.42 5.20
N LEU A 16 6.29 -2.66 4.17
CA LEU A 16 7.24 -3.07 3.13
C LEU A 16 8.57 -2.35 3.31
N ASP A 17 9.65 -3.07 3.05
CA ASP A 17 10.99 -2.52 2.96
C ASP A 17 11.17 -1.75 1.64
N GLY A 18 11.33 -0.43 1.74
CA GLY A 18 11.44 0.43 0.57
C GLY A 18 12.72 0.18 -0.22
N SER A 19 13.83 -0.16 0.44
CA SER A 19 15.09 -0.47 -0.24
C SER A 19 15.00 -1.77 -1.04
N THR A 20 14.24 -2.75 -0.55
CA THR A 20 13.97 -4.00 -1.26
C THR A 20 13.14 -3.72 -2.51
N LEU A 21 12.07 -2.92 -2.41
CA LEU A 21 11.27 -2.52 -3.57
C LEU A 21 12.07 -1.69 -4.58
N GLN A 22 12.93 -0.79 -4.12
CA GLN A 22 13.72 0.09 -4.98
C GLN A 22 14.80 -0.66 -5.78
N ASN A 23 15.36 -1.72 -5.19
CA ASN A 23 16.43 -2.50 -5.82
C ASN A 23 15.93 -3.70 -6.63
N ASP A 24 14.62 -3.99 -6.59
CA ASP A 24 14.03 -5.07 -7.35
C ASP A 24 13.71 -4.61 -8.77
N ALA A 25 14.42 -5.17 -9.76
CA ALA A 25 14.26 -4.82 -11.17
C ALA A 25 12.89 -5.22 -11.75
N ALA A 26 12.14 -6.11 -11.09
CA ALA A 26 10.78 -6.48 -11.47
C ALA A 26 9.72 -5.51 -10.94
N VAL A 27 10.10 -4.56 -10.06
CA VAL A 27 9.21 -3.54 -9.53
C VAL A 27 9.34 -2.25 -10.35
N HIS A 28 8.24 -1.82 -10.94
CA HIS A 28 8.13 -0.58 -11.67
C HIS A 28 7.43 0.49 -10.83
N SER A 29 8.02 1.68 -10.69
CA SER A 29 7.37 2.85 -10.12
C SER A 29 7.70 4.07 -10.97
N PRO A 30 6.77 4.52 -11.85
CA PRO A 30 7.05 5.64 -12.74
C PRO A 30 7.34 6.90 -11.92
N ASP A 31 8.39 7.63 -12.31
CA ASP A 31 8.79 8.90 -11.74
C ASP A 31 9.13 8.87 -10.23
N HIS A 32 9.51 7.71 -9.69
CA HIS A 32 10.07 7.66 -8.34
C HIS A 32 11.49 8.24 -8.31
N GLN A 33 11.60 9.51 -7.93
CA GLN A 33 12.87 10.15 -7.63
C GLN A 33 13.15 10.09 -6.13
N GLY A 34 14.31 9.57 -5.75
CA GLY A 34 14.78 9.50 -4.36
C GLY A 34 14.69 8.11 -3.74
N THR A 35 14.92 8.04 -2.43
CA THR A 35 14.86 6.80 -1.66
C THR A 35 13.41 6.44 -1.33
N VAL A 36 13.01 5.21 -1.65
CA VAL A 36 11.73 4.65 -1.21
C VAL A 36 11.83 4.39 0.28
N ARG A 37 10.97 5.02 1.08
CA ARG A 37 10.94 4.79 2.53
C ARG A 37 10.25 3.46 2.83
N SER A 38 10.84 2.69 3.75
CA SER A 38 10.15 1.56 4.37
C SER A 38 8.98 2.07 5.21
N GLY A 39 7.86 1.35 5.19
CA GLY A 39 6.66 1.82 5.85
C GLY A 39 5.40 1.09 5.38
N PRO A 40 4.22 1.59 5.77
CA PRO A 40 2.94 0.99 5.41
C PRO A 40 2.61 1.26 3.93
N PHE A 41 2.24 0.22 3.20
CA PHE A 41 1.70 0.31 1.85
C PHE A 41 0.33 -0.37 1.79
N VAL A 42 -0.53 0.09 0.90
CA VAL A 42 -1.82 -0.55 0.60
C VAL A 42 -1.80 -1.16 -0.79
N CYS A 43 -2.20 -2.42 -0.91
CA CYS A 43 -2.44 -3.08 -2.19
C CYS A 43 -3.77 -2.60 -2.74
N ILE A 44 -3.80 -2.03 -3.93
CA ILE A 44 -5.03 -1.53 -4.55
C ILE A 44 -5.54 -2.42 -5.67
N GLN A 45 -4.70 -3.30 -6.19
CA GLN A 45 -5.05 -4.17 -7.31
C GLN A 45 -4.17 -5.41 -7.32
N VAL A 46 -4.76 -6.54 -7.72
CA VAL A 46 -4.05 -7.80 -8.01
C VAL A 46 -4.65 -8.36 -9.31
N LYS A 47 -3.80 -8.70 -10.28
CA LYS A 47 -4.23 -9.24 -11.57
C LYS A 47 -3.08 -10.04 -12.20
N ASP A 48 -3.36 -11.23 -12.70
CA ASP A 48 -2.40 -12.08 -13.43
C ASP A 48 -1.04 -12.27 -12.72
N GLY A 49 -1.06 -12.45 -11.40
CA GLY A 49 0.15 -12.62 -10.57
C GLY A 49 0.96 -11.34 -10.31
N GLN A 50 0.48 -10.19 -10.81
CA GLN A 50 0.98 -8.85 -10.55
C GLN A 50 0.11 -8.14 -9.51
N CYS A 51 0.67 -7.17 -8.82
CA CYS A 51 -0.07 -6.31 -7.91
C CYS A 51 0.44 -4.87 -7.91
N THR A 52 -0.44 -3.98 -7.46
CA THR A 52 -0.19 -2.54 -7.40
C THR A 52 -0.30 -2.05 -5.96
N TRP A 53 0.74 -1.39 -5.47
CA TRP A 53 0.82 -0.88 -4.11
C TRP A 53 1.07 0.63 -4.08
N LEU A 54 0.51 1.30 -3.06
CA LEU A 54 0.73 2.73 -2.79
C LEU A 54 1.20 2.94 -1.36
N HIS A 55 2.18 3.81 -1.19
CA HIS A 55 2.73 4.15 0.12
C HIS A 55 1.71 4.96 0.94
N LEU A 56 1.50 4.59 2.20
CA LEU A 56 0.70 5.31 3.18
C LEU A 56 1.59 6.22 4.03
N THR A 57 0.99 7.27 4.58
CA THR A 57 1.67 8.18 5.50
C THR A 57 0.71 8.74 6.52
N GLY A 58 1.19 8.96 7.75
CA GLY A 58 0.44 9.70 8.77
C GLY A 58 0.54 11.22 8.63
N GLN A 59 1.30 11.74 7.67
CA GLN A 59 1.47 13.17 7.47
C GLN A 59 0.41 13.73 6.52
N ARG A 60 -0.36 14.70 7.00
CA ARG A 60 -1.23 15.50 6.14
C ARG A 60 -0.40 16.45 5.27
N LYS A 61 -0.81 16.66 4.02
CA LYS A 61 -0.22 17.67 3.13
C LYS A 61 -1.33 18.44 2.41
N GLY A 62 -2.02 19.31 3.15
CA GLY A 62 -3.17 20.05 2.65
C GLY A 62 -4.21 19.12 2.01
N ASN A 63 -4.64 19.45 0.80
CA ASN A 63 -5.60 18.66 -0.01
C ASN A 63 -4.90 17.80 -1.08
N LEU A 64 -3.58 17.63 -1.01
CA LEU A 64 -2.81 16.90 -2.04
C LEU A 64 -2.72 15.39 -1.77
N ARG A 65 -3.20 14.93 -0.61
CA ARG A 65 -3.18 13.52 -0.23
C ARG A 65 -4.59 13.08 0.11
N LEU A 66 -5.04 11.99 -0.50
CA LEU A 66 -6.29 11.36 -0.14
C LEU A 66 -6.19 10.79 1.27
N GLU A 67 -7.10 11.21 2.14
CA GLU A 67 -7.27 10.64 3.47
C GLU A 67 -8.04 9.32 3.40
N LEU A 68 -7.55 8.31 4.12
CA LEU A 68 -8.27 7.06 4.36
C LEU A 68 -9.26 7.27 5.50
N LYS A 69 -10.54 7.33 5.15
CA LYS A 69 -11.60 7.54 6.13
C LYS A 69 -11.64 6.41 7.18
N PRO A 70 -12.04 6.71 8.43
CA PRO A 70 -12.13 5.71 9.49
C PRO A 70 -12.92 4.46 9.09
N GLU A 71 -14.07 4.61 8.42
CA GLU A 71 -14.93 3.51 7.97
C GLU A 71 -14.31 2.64 6.86
N TRP A 72 -13.21 3.09 6.27
CA TRP A 72 -12.45 2.28 5.30
C TRP A 72 -11.36 1.46 5.97
N LYS A 73 -10.97 1.75 7.20
CA LYS A 73 -9.89 1.05 7.91
C LYS A 73 -10.47 -0.10 8.71
N VAL A 74 -10.31 -1.31 8.18
CA VAL A 74 -10.83 -2.56 8.75
C VAL A 74 -9.69 -3.37 9.36
N ASP A 75 -10.02 -4.19 10.37
CA ASP A 75 -9.05 -5.01 11.10
C ASP A 75 -7.87 -4.16 11.65
N GLY A 76 -6.71 -4.77 11.89
CA GLY A 76 -5.57 -4.07 12.50
C GLY A 76 -5.79 -3.69 13.95
N SER A 77 -4.88 -2.86 14.47
CA SER A 77 -4.92 -2.37 15.84
C SER A 77 -5.90 -1.19 15.99
N PRO A 78 -6.38 -0.90 17.22
CA PRO A 78 -7.14 0.31 17.49
C PRO A 78 -6.40 1.60 17.07
N LEU A 79 -5.07 1.61 17.18
CA LEU A 79 -4.25 2.74 16.74
C LEU A 79 -4.33 2.95 15.23
N TRP A 80 -4.32 1.88 14.43
CA TRP A 80 -4.53 1.96 12.98
C TRP A 80 -5.91 2.55 12.64
N GLN A 81 -6.95 2.04 13.30
CA GLN A 81 -8.33 2.48 13.07
C GLN A 81 -8.56 3.93 13.49
N ALA A 82 -7.92 4.39 14.56
CA ALA A 82 -8.09 5.75 15.08
C ALA A 82 -7.22 6.80 14.37
N LYS A 83 -6.00 6.45 13.96
CA LYS A 83 -5.03 7.43 13.44
C LYS A 83 -5.29 7.82 11.99
N ASP A 84 -5.19 9.10 11.68
CA ASP A 84 -5.27 9.57 10.29
C ASP A 84 -4.17 8.93 9.43
N GLN A 85 -4.58 8.44 8.26
CA GLN A 85 -3.70 7.82 7.29
C GLN A 85 -4.03 8.40 5.93
N PHE A 86 -3.02 8.62 5.12
CA PHE A 86 -3.16 9.25 3.82
C PHE A 86 -2.40 8.46 2.76
N ILE A 87 -2.89 8.46 1.53
CA ILE A 87 -2.08 8.05 0.37
C ILE A 87 -0.97 9.09 0.21
N ASN A 88 0.29 8.65 0.27
CA ASN A 88 1.43 9.55 0.25
C ASN A 88 1.52 10.35 -1.06
N ASP A 89 1.35 9.64 -2.19
CA ASP A 89 1.25 10.22 -3.53
C ASP A 89 0.54 9.21 -4.46
N ALA A 90 -0.69 9.49 -4.87
CA ALA A 90 -1.49 8.59 -5.71
C ALA A 90 -0.93 8.43 -7.13
N ARG A 91 0.01 9.29 -7.53
CA ARG A 91 0.67 9.27 -8.85
C ARG A 91 1.85 8.31 -8.92
N LYS A 92 2.31 7.81 -7.76
CA LYS A 92 3.54 7.00 -7.63
C LYS A 92 3.25 5.60 -7.08
N PRO A 93 2.43 4.80 -7.76
CA PRO A 93 2.26 3.39 -7.43
C PRO A 93 3.56 2.60 -7.67
N PHE A 94 3.62 1.44 -7.04
CA PHE A 94 4.60 0.40 -7.28
C PHE A 94 3.87 -0.79 -7.90
N PHE A 95 4.30 -1.21 -9.08
CA PHE A 95 3.77 -2.34 -9.82
C PHE A 95 4.81 -3.45 -9.85
N GLY A 96 4.40 -4.71 -9.73
CA GLY A 96 5.32 -5.83 -9.88
C GLY A 96 4.70 -7.15 -9.48
N PRO A 97 5.47 -8.24 -9.56
CA PRO A 97 4.99 -9.56 -9.21
C PRO A 97 4.77 -9.68 -7.70
N ILE A 98 3.78 -10.49 -7.30
CA ILE A 98 3.46 -10.79 -5.88
C ILE A 98 4.73 -11.16 -5.09
N ALA A 99 5.64 -11.93 -5.69
CA ALA A 99 6.88 -12.38 -5.05
C ALA A 99 7.78 -11.22 -4.59
N SER A 100 7.87 -10.13 -5.36
CA SER A 100 8.66 -8.94 -5.00
C SER A 100 8.13 -8.28 -3.74
N PHE A 101 6.81 -8.17 -3.61
CA PHE A 101 6.17 -7.57 -2.43
C PHE A 101 6.20 -8.49 -1.21
N VAL A 102 6.10 -9.81 -1.40
CA VAL A 102 6.36 -10.80 -0.34
C VAL A 102 7.79 -10.65 0.19
N ASN A 103 8.77 -10.53 -0.70
CA ASN A 103 10.17 -10.33 -0.31
C ASN A 103 10.37 -9.01 0.45
N ALA A 104 9.77 -7.91 -0.02
CA ALA A 104 9.81 -6.62 0.67
C ALA A 104 9.09 -6.64 2.03
N GLY A 105 8.09 -7.50 2.21
CA GLY A 105 7.37 -7.71 3.48
C GLY A 105 7.98 -8.80 4.38
N SER A 106 9.14 -9.36 4.03
CA SER A 106 9.73 -10.51 4.73
C SER A 106 10.08 -10.23 6.20
N ASN A 107 10.48 -8.98 6.50
CA ASN A 107 10.86 -8.53 7.84
C ASN A 107 9.73 -7.85 8.61
N GLU A 108 8.49 -7.91 8.11
CA GLU A 108 7.35 -7.32 8.80
C GLU A 108 7.12 -7.99 10.17
N LEU A 109 6.91 -7.18 11.22
CA LEU A 109 6.66 -7.67 12.57
C LEU A 109 5.26 -8.30 12.71
N PRO A 110 5.05 -9.26 13.64
CA PRO A 110 3.73 -9.88 13.81
C PRO A 110 2.66 -8.88 14.21
N HIS A 111 1.46 -9.03 13.63
CA HIS A 111 0.30 -8.19 13.96
C HIS A 111 -0.42 -8.63 15.25
N GLN A 112 0.05 -9.69 15.91
CA GLN A 112 -0.60 -10.28 17.09
C GLN A 112 -0.75 -9.27 18.25
N PRO A 113 -1.91 -9.24 18.93
CA PRO A 113 -3.07 -10.14 18.80
C PRO A 113 -4.02 -9.77 17.64
N HIS A 114 -3.74 -8.71 16.90
CA HIS A 114 -4.60 -8.18 15.84
C HIS A 114 -4.38 -8.90 14.50
N LYS A 115 -5.37 -8.78 13.62
CA LYS A 115 -5.26 -9.21 12.23
C LYS A 115 -4.47 -8.17 11.42
N ARG A 116 -3.98 -8.56 10.24
CA ARG A 116 -3.40 -7.64 9.26
C ARG A 116 -4.39 -6.51 8.96
N PRO A 117 -3.95 -5.24 8.94
CA PRO A 117 -4.84 -4.13 8.59
C PRO A 117 -5.31 -4.22 7.14
N ILE A 118 -6.55 -3.80 6.89
CA ILE A 118 -7.17 -3.82 5.56
C ILE A 118 -7.83 -2.46 5.30
N VAL A 119 -7.78 -2.02 4.05
CA VAL A 119 -8.64 -0.96 3.51
C VAL A 119 -9.84 -1.63 2.83
N SER A 120 -11.05 -1.24 3.20
CA SER A 120 -12.28 -1.80 2.65
C SER A 120 -12.38 -1.60 1.14
N SER A 121 -13.24 -2.37 0.47
CA SER A 121 -13.47 -2.25 -0.97
C SER A 121 -13.86 -0.83 -1.41
N ALA A 122 -14.66 -0.12 -0.59
CA ALA A 122 -15.03 1.27 -0.84
C ALA A 122 -13.81 2.21 -0.76
N GLY A 123 -12.91 1.99 0.22
CA GLY A 123 -11.67 2.75 0.32
C GLY A 123 -10.72 2.46 -0.84
N VAL A 124 -10.57 1.19 -1.25
CA VAL A 124 -9.77 0.82 -2.42
C VAL A 124 -10.30 1.49 -3.68
N ALA A 125 -11.62 1.48 -3.89
CA ALA A 125 -12.24 2.16 -5.03
C ALA A 125 -11.95 3.67 -5.03
N ALA A 126 -11.98 4.33 -3.86
CA ALA A 126 -11.63 5.74 -3.75
C ALA A 126 -10.14 6.01 -4.06
N VAL A 127 -9.23 5.13 -3.62
CA VAL A 127 -7.81 5.24 -3.93
C VAL A 127 -7.53 5.05 -5.42
N ILE A 128 -8.19 4.07 -6.05
CA ILE A 128 -8.13 3.85 -7.49
C ILE A 128 -8.63 5.08 -8.25
N ALA A 129 -9.80 5.61 -7.87
CA ALA A 129 -10.37 6.81 -8.48
C ALA A 129 -9.43 8.01 -8.34
N GLU A 130 -8.75 8.16 -7.21
CA GLU A 130 -7.76 9.22 -6.99
C GLU A 130 -6.55 9.06 -7.91
N ALA A 131 -5.98 7.86 -8.04
CA ALA A 131 -4.86 7.60 -8.95
C ALA A 131 -5.25 7.89 -10.42
N GLN A 132 -6.47 7.51 -10.82
CA GLN A 132 -6.99 7.74 -12.17
C GLN A 132 -7.17 9.22 -12.51
N LYS A 133 -7.44 10.11 -11.55
CA LYS A 133 -7.48 11.58 -11.78
C LYS A 133 -6.18 12.12 -12.37
N TYR A 134 -5.08 11.43 -12.12
CA TYR A 134 -3.75 11.82 -12.59
C TYR A 134 -3.28 11.02 -13.81
N GLY A 135 -4.16 10.22 -14.44
CA GLY A 135 -3.83 9.45 -15.63
C GLY A 135 -2.98 8.20 -15.36
N VAL A 136 -2.87 7.75 -14.11
CA VAL A 136 -2.20 6.48 -13.78
C VAL A 136 -2.96 5.31 -14.42
N GLN A 137 -2.28 4.54 -15.27
CA GLN A 137 -2.81 3.30 -15.82
C GLN A 137 -2.57 2.15 -14.83
N LEU A 138 -3.67 1.53 -14.41
CA LEU A 138 -3.67 0.37 -13.52
C LEU A 138 -3.70 -0.93 -14.35
N LEU A 139 -3.37 -2.06 -13.74
CA LEU A 139 -3.16 -3.37 -14.37
C LEU A 139 -4.43 -3.93 -15.07
#